data_AF-A0A679HYM4-F1
#
_entry.id   AF-A0A679HYM4-F1
#
_cell.length_a   1.000
_cell.length_b   1.000
_cell.length_c   1.000
_cell.angle_alpha   90.00
_cell.angle_beta   90.00
_cell.angle_gamma   90.00
#
_symmetry.space_group_name_H-M   'P 1'
#
loop_
_entity.id
_entity.type
_entity.pdbx_description
1 polymer ?
#
loop_
_entity_poly.entity_id
_entity_poly.type
_entity_poly.pdbx_seq_one_letter_code
_entity_poly.pdbx_strand_id
1 'polypeptide(L)' 'MDTLNYELMKDLATLGANLTLNTPVSYDQLMDLLAIAKVSGAHITIGFIISYDRLREIATLGGNQVTFVY' A
#
# COMPACT_ATOMS: atom_id res chain seq x y z
N MET A 1 -8.10 -6.73 10.10
CA MET A 1 -8.35 -5.38 9.58
C MET A 1 -9.84 -5.29 9.33
N ASP A 2 -10.57 -4.41 10.01
CA ASP A 2 -12.01 -4.27 9.75
C ASP A 2 -12.22 -3.65 8.36
N THR A 3 -13.24 -4.09 7.63
CA THR A 3 -13.57 -3.60 6.29
C THR A 3 -13.75 -2.08 6.25
N LEU A 4 -14.25 -1.49 7.33
CA LEU A 4 -14.40 -0.03 7.50
C LEU A 4 -13.05 0.72 7.44
N ASN A 5 -11.98 0.15 7.99
CA ASN A 5 -10.66 0.78 7.95
C ASN A 5 -10.05 0.72 6.55
N TYR A 6 -10.33 -0.35 5.79
CA TYR A 6 -9.83 -0.49 4.43
C TYR A 6 -10.47 0.51 3.46
N GLU A 7 -11.80 0.65 3.50
CA GLU A 7 -12.51 1.60 2.64
C GLU A 7 -12.07 3.05 2.90
N LEU A 8 -11.81 3.40 4.17
CA LEU A 8 -11.24 4.71 4.49
C LEU A 8 -9.84 4.90 3.88
N MET A 9 -8.97 3.90 3.97
CA MET A 9 -7.63 3.98 3.35
C MET A 9 -7.72 4.13 1.84
N LYS A 10 -8.67 3.42 1.22
CA LYS A 10 -8.94 3.49 -0.22
C LYS A 10 -9.36 4.90 -0.65
N ASP A 11 -10.28 5.50 0.09
CA ASP A 11 -10.73 6.88 -0.15
C ASP A 11 -9.58 7.88 -0.02
N LEU A 12 -8.83 7.83 1.09
CA LEU A 12 -7.67 8.68 1.32
C LEU A 12 -6.59 8.53 0.23
N ALA A 13 -6.27 7.30 -0.17
CA ALA A 13 -5.32 7.05 -1.26
C ALA A 13 -5.84 7.60 -2.59
N THR A 14 -7.14 7.50 -2.86
CA THR A 14 -7.77 8.04 -4.09
C THR A 14 -7.64 9.56 -4.14
N LEU A 15 -7.71 10.22 -2.99
CA LEU A 15 -7.47 11.66 -2.85
C LEU A 15 -5.99 12.07 -2.95
N GLY A 16 -5.07 11.11 -3.13
CA GLY A 16 -3.63 11.35 -3.25
C GLY A 16 -2.89 11.43 -1.92
N ALA A 17 -3.54 11.08 -0.80
CA ALA A 17 -2.90 11.10 0.51
C ALA A 17 -1.90 9.95 0.68
N ASN A 18 -0.75 10.24 1.27
CA ASN A 18 0.24 9.23 1.60
C ASN A 18 -0.24 8.34 2.75
N LEU A 19 -0.07 7.04 2.62
CA LEU A 19 -0.46 6.06 3.62
C LEU A 19 0.76 5.41 4.26
N THR A 20 0.72 5.24 5.58
CA THR A 20 1.72 4.44 6.30
C THR A 20 1.03 3.23 6.91
N LEU A 21 1.42 2.05 6.45
CA LEU A 21 0.86 0.77 6.85
C LEU A 21 1.80 0.13 7.87
N ASN A 22 1.46 0.27 9.15
CA ASN A 22 2.22 -0.35 10.25
C ASN A 22 1.61 -1.68 10.70
N THR A 23 0.38 -1.96 10.28
CA THR A 23 -0.30 -3.22 10.55
C THR A 23 -0.38 -4.05 9.27
N PRO A 24 -0.15 -5.37 9.35
CA PRO A 24 -0.32 -6.25 8.19
C PRO A 24 -1.71 -6.12 7.57
N VAL A 25 -1.74 -5.90 6.26
CA VAL A 25 -2.94 -5.95 5.41
C VAL A 25 -2.88 -7.19 4.53
N SER A 26 -4.02 -7.61 3.97
CA SER A 26 -3.99 -8.69 3.00
C SER A 26 -3.20 -8.28 1.75
N TYR A 27 -2.64 -9.26 1.06
CA TYR A 27 -1.89 -8.99 -0.17
C TYR A 27 -2.76 -8.30 -1.24
N ASP A 28 -4.01 -8.75 -1.38
CA ASP A 28 -4.96 -8.19 -2.35
C ASP A 28 -5.30 -6.72 -2.03
N GLN A 29 -5.49 -6.40 -0.74
CA GLN A 29 -5.71 -5.02 -0.29
C GLN A 29 -4.52 -4.12 -0.58
N LEU A 30 -3.30 -4.63 -0.36
CA LEU A 30 -2.09 -3.89 -0.66
C LEU A 30 -1.95 -3.61 -2.17
N MET A 31 -2.28 -4.59 -3.01
CA MET A 31 -2.25 -4.45 -4.47
C MET A 31 -3.29 -3.46 -4.99
N ASP A 32 -4.51 -3.47 -4.45
CA ASP A 32 -5.56 -2.51 -4.82
C ASP A 32 -5.16 -1.08 -4.39
N LEU A 33 -4.68 -0.90 -3.16
CA LEU A 33 -4.15 0.40 -2.71
C LEU A 33 -2.99 0.88 -3.59
N LEU A 34 -2.11 -0.03 -4.00
CA LEU A 34 -0.98 0.29 -4.86
C LEU A 34 -1.43 0.71 -6.27
N ALA A 35 -2.44 0.04 -6.83
CA ALA A 35 -3.02 0.43 -8.10
C ALA A 35 -3.61 1.85 -8.03
N ILE A 36 -4.29 2.18 -6.93
CA ILE A 36 -4.84 3.52 -6.69
C ILE A 36 -3.74 4.55 -6.56
N ALA A 37 -2.71 4.28 -5.75
CA ALA A 37 -1.57 5.15 -5.52
C ALA A 37 -0.85 5.55 -6.84
N LYS A 38 -0.75 4.63 -7.80
CA LYS A 38 -0.18 4.93 -9.12
C LYS A 38 -0.99 5.90 -9.95
N VAL A 39 -2.31 5.96 -9.74
CA VAL A 39 -3.21 6.88 -10.44
C VAL A 39 -3.31 8.21 -9.72
N SER A 40 -3.44 8.18 -8.38
CA SER A 40 -3.64 9.38 -7.56
C SER A 40 -2.35 10.12 -7.22
N GLY A 41 -1.18 9.48 -7.34
CA GLY A 41 0.10 10.00 -6.92
C GLY A 41 0.39 9.84 -5.41
N ALA A 42 -0.48 9.15 -4.68
CA ALA A 42 -0.24 8.80 -3.28
C ALA A 42 0.98 7.87 -3.15
N HIS A 43 1.73 8.00 -2.06
CA HIS A 43 2.79 7.06 -1.70
C HIS A 43 2.36 6.14 -0.55
N ILE A 44 2.71 4.86 -0.65
CA ILE A 44 2.45 3.85 0.37
C ILE A 44 3.76 3.48 1.06
N THR A 45 3.81 3.68 2.37
CA THR A 45 4.91 3.22 3.22
C THR A 45 4.50 1.94 3.91
N ILE A 46 5.28 0.88 3.73
CA ILE A 46 5.06 -0.44 4.33
C ILE A 46 6.05 -0.61 5.49
N GLY A 47 5.52 -0.65 6.71
CA GLY A 47 6.28 -0.79 7.95
C GLY A 47 6.07 -2.12 8.67
N PHE A 48 5.60 -3.16 7.97
CA PHE A 48 5.43 -4.50 8.51
C PHE A 48 6.21 -5.54 7.70
N ILE A 49 6.46 -6.69 8.32
CA ILE A 49 7.24 -7.78 7.70
C ILE A 49 6.46 -8.40 6.53
N ILE A 50 7.09 -8.44 5.36
CA ILE A 50 6.61 -9.09 4.15
C ILE A 50 7.71 -10.03 3.63
N SER A 51 7.33 -11.16 3.03
CA SER A 51 8.30 -12.07 2.42
C SER A 51 9.05 -11.41 1.26
N TYR A 52 10.29 -11.85 1.01
CA TYR A 52 11.13 -11.28 -0.04
C TYR A 52 10.48 -11.33 -1.43
N ASP A 53 9.83 -12.44 -1.78
CA ASP A 53 9.16 -12.59 -3.09
C ASP A 53 8.05 -11.54 -3.27
N ARG A 54 7.27 -11.30 -2.22
CA ARG A 54 6.21 -10.29 -2.23
C ARG A 54 6.79 -8.88 -2.25
N LEU A 55 7.85 -8.60 -1.50
CA LEU A 55 8.55 -7.30 -1.57
C LEU A 55 9.03 -7.00 -2.99
N ARG A 56 9.64 -7.99 -3.65
CA ARG A 56 10.10 -7.86 -5.04
C ARG A 56 8.95 -7.58 -6.01
N GLU A 57 7.83 -8.27 -5.84
CA GLU A 57 6.63 -8.07 -6.64
C GLU A 57 6.05 -6.66 -6.43
N ILE A 58 5.86 -6.24 -5.18
CA ILE A 58 5.38 -4.90 -4.80
C ILE A 58 6.32 -3.82 -5.34
N ALA A 59 7.64 -3.98 -5.22
CA ALA A 59 8.60 -3.01 -5.73
C ALA A 59 8.55 -2.90 -7.26
N THR A 60 8.36 -4.03 -7.95
CA THR A 60 8.24 -4.07 -9.42
C THR A 60 6.96 -3.38 -9.89
N LEU A 61 5.85 -3.62 -9.21
CA LEU A 61 4.55 -3.05 -9.58
C LEU A 61 4.41 -1.59 -9.14
N GLY A 62 4.91 -1.27 -7.95
CA GLY A 62 4.74 0.01 -7.29
C GLY A 62 5.77 1.07 -7.66
N GLY A 63 6.99 0.65 -7.99
CA GLY A 63 8.09 1.55 -8.30
C GLY A 63 8.24 2.63 -7.24
N ASN A 64 8.24 3.90 -7.67
CA ASN A 64 8.45 5.05 -6.79
C ASN A 64 7.28 5.34 -5.83
N GLN A 65 6.12 4.69 -6.00
CA GLN A 65 4.96 4.90 -5.12
C GLN A 65 5.03 4.08 -3.83
N VAL A 66 6.08 3.30 -3.61
CA VAL A 66 6.21 2.46 -2.42
C VAL A 66 7.52 2.74 -1.70
N THR A 67 7.43 2.86 -0.39
CA THR A 67 8.57 2.90 0.53
C THR A 67 8.48 1.69 1.46
N PHE A 68 9.62 1.03 1.70
CA PHE A 68 9.71 -0.08 2.64
C PHE A 68 10.54 0.36 3.84
N VAL A 69 10.01 0.10 5.03
CA VAL A 69 10.69 0.37 6.31
C VAL A 69 10.95 -0.99 6.97
N TYR A 70 12.22 -1.27 7.26
CA TYR A 70 12.69 -2.53 7.86
C TYR A 70 13.15 -2.30 9.29
#